data_AF-A0A2R5L859-F1
#
_entry.id   AF-A0A2R5L859-F1
#
_cell.length_a   1.000
_cell.length_b   1.000
_cell.length_c   1.000
_cell.angle_alpha   90.00
_cell.angle_beta   90.00
_cell.angle_gamma   90.00
#
_symmetry.space_group_name_H-M   'P 1'
#
loop_
_entity.id
_entity.type
_entity.pdbx_description
1 polymer ?
#
loop_
_entity_poly.entity_id
_entity_poly.type
_entity_poly.pdbx_seq_one_letter_code
_entity_poly.pdbx_strand_id
1 'polypeptide(L)'
;EPSAASVPNAPTLPTKPTRKASTFPVSSAPSRPSKPLSQYEFQEQVLVQLRVLRATLMEHGALLEGLVPLRTTLIEETKLLPQPMKTVEEVDEFEQQLTRDREKQLVGELSLLGGNTVKSSVRRIMSHILSDELGQLYSWEGRKGKLKFLELKFPSIILRALHTHKKLSKATEFEVEAAIKEWLRHAPQRCKRGQPGC
;
A
#
# COMPACT_ATOMS: atom_id res chain seq x y z
N GLU A 1 -11.08 -18.49 -63.90
CA GLU A 1 -12.21 -17.62 -64.30
C GLU A 1 -13.04 -17.22 -63.08
N PRO A 2 -13.68 -16.05 -63.10
CA PRO A 2 -13.64 -15.07 -62.02
C PRO A 2 -14.92 -15.07 -61.17
N SER A 3 -14.91 -14.41 -60.01
CA SER A 3 -15.93 -13.38 -59.71
C SER A 3 -15.63 -12.67 -58.39
N ALA A 4 -15.82 -11.36 -58.44
CA ALA A 4 -15.58 -10.39 -57.39
C ALA A 4 -16.67 -10.39 -56.29
N ALA A 5 -16.27 -10.05 -55.06
CA ALA A 5 -17.12 -9.46 -54.03
C ALA A 5 -16.19 -8.85 -52.97
N SER A 6 -16.01 -7.53 -52.93
CA SER A 6 -16.88 -6.52 -52.31
C SER A 6 -16.46 -6.22 -50.87
N VAL A 7 -15.80 -5.07 -50.74
CA VAL A 7 -15.42 -4.38 -49.50
C VAL A 7 -16.70 -3.88 -48.81
N PRO A 8 -16.86 -4.02 -47.48
CA PRO A 8 -18.00 -3.43 -46.79
C PRO A 8 -17.79 -1.92 -46.53
N ASN A 9 -18.83 -1.18 -46.91
CA ASN A 9 -19.02 0.26 -46.79
C ASN A 9 -18.91 0.79 -45.35
N ALA A 10 -18.36 2.01 -45.23
CA ALA A 10 -18.43 2.84 -44.04
C ALA A 10 -19.87 3.35 -43.79
N PRO A 11 -20.30 3.51 -42.52
CA PRO A 11 -21.65 3.96 -42.20
C PRO A 11 -21.82 5.47 -42.41
N THR A 12 -22.81 5.81 -43.24
CA THR A 12 -23.30 7.16 -43.52
C THR A 12 -24.02 7.77 -42.31
N LEU A 13 -23.60 8.95 -41.86
CA LEU A 13 -24.29 9.73 -40.83
C LEU A 13 -25.52 10.47 -41.42
N PRO A 14 -26.63 10.55 -40.68
CA PRO A 14 -27.86 11.21 -41.14
C PRO A 14 -27.74 12.74 -41.13
N THR A 15 -28.17 13.35 -42.24
CA THR A 15 -28.33 14.79 -42.45
C THR A 15 -29.45 15.37 -41.57
N LYS A 16 -29.14 16.47 -40.86
CA LYS A 16 -30.08 17.18 -39.99
C LYS A 16 -30.82 18.28 -40.78
N PRO A 17 -32.12 18.55 -40.53
CA PRO A 17 -32.90 19.44 -41.37
C PRO A 17 -32.60 20.91 -41.12
N THR A 18 -32.55 21.67 -42.21
CA THR A 18 -32.36 23.12 -42.30
C THR A 18 -33.53 23.87 -41.64
N ARG A 19 -33.26 24.59 -40.54
CA ARG A 19 -34.24 25.48 -39.89
C ARG A 19 -34.01 26.92 -40.37
N LYS A 20 -35.07 27.52 -40.93
CA LYS A 20 -35.07 28.89 -41.48
C LYS A 20 -34.64 29.92 -40.41
N ALA A 21 -33.82 30.88 -40.81
CA ALA A 21 -33.35 31.96 -39.97
C ALA A 21 -34.51 32.88 -39.56
N SER A 22 -34.79 32.94 -38.26
CA SER A 22 -35.64 33.96 -37.65
C SER A 22 -34.76 35.12 -37.24
N THR A 23 -34.80 36.21 -37.99
CA THR A 23 -34.20 37.50 -37.67
C THR A 23 -34.82 38.07 -36.40
N PHE A 24 -34.03 38.12 -35.33
CA PHE A 24 -34.27 39.01 -34.19
C PHE A 24 -33.31 40.21 -34.29
N PRO A 25 -33.73 41.43 -33.93
CA PRO A 25 -32.87 42.60 -34.00
C PRO A 25 -31.73 42.46 -32.98
N VAL A 26 -30.49 42.45 -33.48
CA VAL A 26 -29.27 42.54 -32.66
C VAL A 26 -29.26 43.92 -32.00
N SER A 27 -29.50 43.96 -30.69
CA SER A 27 -29.15 45.11 -29.87
C SER A 27 -27.62 45.21 -29.84
N SER A 28 -27.10 46.22 -30.54
CA SER A 28 -25.67 46.54 -30.57
C SER A 28 -25.22 47.04 -29.19
N ALA A 29 -24.74 46.13 -28.35
CA ALA A 29 -23.89 46.51 -27.22
C ALA A 29 -22.54 47.03 -27.79
N PRO A 30 -22.00 48.16 -27.32
CA PRO A 30 -20.72 48.65 -27.81
C PRO A 30 -19.61 47.67 -27.42
N SER A 31 -18.95 47.09 -28.42
CA SER A 31 -17.72 46.34 -28.25
C SER A 31 -16.63 47.28 -27.74
N ARG A 32 -16.34 47.19 -26.44
CA ARG A 32 -15.24 47.92 -25.82
C ARG A 32 -13.92 47.46 -26.47
N PRO A 33 -13.12 48.34 -27.11
CA PRO A 33 -11.81 47.95 -27.60
C PRO A 33 -10.91 47.72 -26.38
N SER A 34 -10.56 46.46 -26.07
CA SER A 34 -9.51 46.18 -25.10
C SER A 34 -8.18 46.61 -25.70
N LYS A 35 -7.60 47.70 -25.19
CA LYS A 35 -6.22 48.08 -25.48
C LYS A 35 -5.29 46.88 -25.19
N PRO A 36 -4.28 46.60 -26.02
CA PRO A 36 -3.28 45.59 -25.69
C PRO A 36 -2.61 46.01 -24.36
N LEU A 37 -2.63 45.10 -23.38
CA LEU A 37 -2.00 45.32 -22.08
C LEU A 37 -0.54 45.69 -22.28
N SER A 38 -0.07 46.73 -21.59
CA SER A 38 1.36 47.04 -21.56
C SER A 38 2.13 45.89 -20.90
N GLN A 39 3.39 45.72 -21.28
CA GLN A 39 4.25 44.67 -20.70
C GLN A 39 4.31 44.76 -19.16
N TYR A 40 4.26 45.97 -18.62
CA TYR A 40 4.23 46.22 -17.18
C TYR A 40 2.91 45.74 -16.52
N GLU A 41 1.77 46.05 -17.13
CA GLU A 41 0.46 45.58 -16.61
C GLU A 41 0.34 44.05 -16.69
N PHE A 42 0.89 43.43 -17.73
CA PHE A 42 0.97 41.98 -17.83
C PHE A 42 1.86 41.38 -16.73
N GLN A 43 3.04 41.95 -16.49
CA GLN A 43 3.95 41.51 -15.42
C GLN A 43 3.29 41.60 -14.04
N GLU A 44 2.60 42.70 -13.75
CA GLU A 44 1.86 42.87 -12.50
C GLU A 44 0.79 41.80 -12.33
N GLN A 45 -0.01 41.54 -13.38
CA GLN A 45 -1.02 40.47 -13.34
C GLN A 45 -0.40 39.10 -13.09
N VAL A 46 0.70 38.78 -13.74
CA VAL A 46 1.41 37.51 -13.52
C VAL A 46 1.94 37.42 -12.09
N LEU A 47 2.53 38.47 -11.54
CA LEU A 47 3.01 38.48 -10.15
C LEU A 47 1.87 38.30 -9.15
N VAL A 48 0.71 38.94 -9.37
CA VAL A 48 -0.48 38.72 -8.54
C VAL A 48 -0.92 37.26 -8.63
N GLN A 49 -1.03 36.71 -9.84
CA GLN A 49 -1.43 35.32 -10.01
C GLN A 49 -0.43 34.34 -9.37
N LEU A 50 0.87 34.60 -9.44
CA LEU A 50 1.89 33.80 -8.76
C LEU A 50 1.79 33.87 -7.24
N ARG A 51 1.46 35.04 -6.68
CA ARG A 51 1.24 35.19 -5.23
C ARG A 51 0.01 34.39 -4.79
N VAL A 52 -1.09 34.48 -5.54
CA VAL A 52 -2.31 33.70 -5.26
C VAL A 52 -2.01 32.21 -5.37
N LEU A 53 -1.37 31.77 -6.46
CA LEU A 53 -1.01 30.37 -6.65
C LEU A 53 -0.11 29.85 -5.52
N ARG A 54 0.89 30.65 -5.10
CA ARG A 54 1.76 30.31 -3.97
C ARG A 54 0.96 30.17 -2.68
N ALA A 55 0.03 31.09 -2.40
CA ALA A 55 -0.80 31.03 -1.20
C ALA A 55 -1.69 29.77 -1.20
N THR A 56 -2.32 29.45 -2.33
CA THR A 56 -3.12 28.23 -2.48
C THR A 56 -2.27 26.96 -2.31
N LEU A 57 -1.05 26.92 -2.84
CA LEU A 57 -0.14 25.79 -2.63
C LEU A 57 0.27 25.63 -1.16
N MET A 58 0.51 26.74 -0.46
CA MET A 58 0.81 26.70 0.98
C MET A 58 -0.40 26.20 1.79
N GLU A 59 -1.61 26.67 1.45
CA GLU A 59 -2.86 26.21 2.08
C GLU A 59 -3.09 24.71 1.86
N HIS A 60 -2.93 24.24 0.62
CA HIS A 60 -3.03 22.80 0.32
C HIS A 60 -1.96 21.98 1.04
N GLY A 61 -0.73 22.50 1.16
CA GLY A 61 0.35 21.86 1.91
C GLY A 61 -0.01 21.66 3.39
N ALA A 62 -0.54 22.70 4.03
CA ALA A 62 -0.98 22.63 5.43
C ALA A 62 -2.13 21.63 5.64
N LEU A 63 -3.10 21.61 4.71
CA LEU A 63 -4.20 20.63 4.74
C LEU A 63 -3.67 19.18 4.62
N LEU A 64 -2.73 18.94 3.71
CA LEU A 64 -2.11 17.61 3.55
C LEU A 64 -1.31 17.19 4.79
N GLU A 65 -0.58 18.12 5.41
CA GLU A 65 0.20 17.86 6.62
C GLU A 65 -0.72 17.47 7.80
N GLY A 66 -1.89 18.10 7.91
CA GLY A 66 -2.91 17.75 8.90
C GLY A 66 -3.54 16.34 8.73
N LEU A 67 -3.46 15.74 7.53
CA LEU A 67 -3.96 14.38 7.28
C LEU A 67 -2.93 13.29 7.63
N VAL A 68 -1.63 13.63 7.76
CA VAL A 68 -0.58 12.66 8.08
C VAL A 68 -0.81 11.98 9.44
N PRO A 69 -1.12 12.70 10.53
CA PRO A 69 -1.41 12.07 11.83
C PRO A 69 -2.60 11.13 11.79
N LEU A 70 -3.68 11.49 11.05
CA LEU A 70 -4.86 10.63 10.90
C LEU A 70 -4.52 9.31 10.22
N ARG A 71 -3.61 9.33 9.23
CA ARG A 71 -3.13 8.09 8.61
C ARG A 71 -2.38 7.23 9.61
N THR A 72 -1.56 7.82 10.47
CA THR A 72 -0.78 7.07 11.47
C THR A 72 -1.69 6.44 12.52
N THR A 73 -2.67 7.17 13.04
CA THR A 73 -3.63 6.65 14.04
C THR A 73 -4.50 5.54 13.47
N LEU A 74 -4.99 5.69 12.23
CA LEU A 74 -5.76 4.63 11.55
C LEU A 74 -4.95 3.34 11.37
N ILE A 75 -3.64 3.43 11.13
CA ILE A 75 -2.76 2.26 11.04
C ILE A 75 -2.58 1.60 12.41
N GLU A 76 -2.51 2.38 13.48
CA GLU A 76 -2.38 1.87 14.85
C GLU A 76 -3.66 1.21 15.36
N GLU A 77 -4.82 1.79 15.07
CA GLU A 77 -6.14 1.24 15.46
C GLU A 77 -6.51 -0.04 14.69
N THR A 78 -5.93 -0.26 13.51
CA THR A 78 -6.21 -1.43 12.65
C THR A 78 -5.18 -2.55 12.78
N LYS A 79 -4.21 -2.40 13.68
CA LYS A 79 -3.12 -3.37 13.86
C LYS A 79 -3.64 -4.62 14.58
N LEU A 80 -3.55 -5.80 13.94
CA LEU A 80 -4.01 -7.06 14.54
C LEU A 80 -3.07 -7.51 15.66
N LEU A 81 -1.77 -7.26 15.51
CA LEU A 81 -0.73 -7.64 16.47
C LEU A 81 0.00 -6.38 16.96
N PRO A 82 -0.53 -5.69 17.98
CA PRO A 82 0.13 -4.51 18.54
C PRO A 82 1.47 -4.87 19.20
N GLN A 83 1.55 -6.04 19.84
CA GLN A 83 2.75 -6.54 20.54
C GLN A 83 3.04 -8.00 20.16
N PRO A 84 4.32 -8.44 20.19
CA PRO A 84 4.67 -9.84 19.99
C PRO A 84 4.12 -10.74 21.10
N MET A 85 3.63 -11.91 20.73
CA MET A 85 3.05 -12.88 21.66
C MET A 85 4.12 -13.47 22.58
N LYS A 86 3.73 -13.73 23.83
CA LYS A 86 4.65 -14.18 24.90
C LYS A 86 4.35 -15.56 25.42
N THR A 87 3.11 -16.02 25.32
CA THR A 87 2.69 -17.32 25.82
C THR A 87 2.21 -18.22 24.68
N VAL A 88 2.17 -19.52 24.94
CA VAL A 88 1.70 -20.51 23.95
C VAL A 88 0.19 -20.41 23.79
N GLU A 89 -0.51 -20.14 24.89
CA GLU A 89 -1.97 -19.99 24.94
C GLU A 89 -2.41 -18.81 24.06
N GLU A 90 -1.67 -17.70 24.09
CA GLU A 90 -1.93 -16.53 23.23
C GLU A 90 -1.82 -16.88 21.74
N VAL A 91 -0.85 -17.72 21.38
CA VAL A 91 -0.67 -18.20 20.00
C VAL A 91 -1.85 -19.07 19.57
N ASP A 92 -2.28 -19.99 20.42
CA ASP A 92 -3.39 -20.90 20.13
C ASP A 92 -4.71 -20.14 20.02
N GLU A 93 -4.97 -19.18 20.92
CA GLU A 93 -6.14 -18.30 20.85
C GLU A 93 -6.13 -17.45 19.58
N PHE A 94 -4.97 -16.89 19.21
CA PHE A 94 -4.84 -16.08 18.01
C PHE A 94 -5.05 -16.91 16.73
N GLU A 95 -4.51 -18.13 16.67
CA GLU A 95 -4.71 -19.10 15.57
C GLU A 95 -6.18 -19.51 15.40
N GLN A 96 -6.90 -19.67 16.51
CA GLN A 96 -8.35 -19.94 16.51
C GLN A 96 -9.16 -18.74 16.01
N GLN A 97 -8.74 -17.52 16.34
CA GLN A 97 -9.37 -16.29 15.87
C GLN A 97 -9.01 -15.94 14.41
N LEU A 98 -8.05 -16.64 13.80
CA LEU A 98 -7.60 -16.39 12.43
C LEU A 98 -8.64 -16.87 11.40
N THR A 99 -9.59 -15.97 11.10
CA THR A 99 -10.53 -16.09 9.98
C THR A 99 -9.89 -15.60 8.67
N ARG A 100 -10.48 -15.93 7.52
CA ARG A 100 -9.94 -15.53 6.20
C ARG A 100 -9.72 -14.01 6.05
N ASP A 101 -10.57 -13.20 6.66
CA ASP A 101 -10.44 -11.74 6.58
C ASP A 101 -9.35 -11.21 7.50
N ARG A 102 -9.25 -11.76 8.72
CA ARG A 102 -8.15 -11.47 9.65
C ARG A 102 -6.80 -11.90 9.09
N GLU A 103 -6.73 -13.05 8.42
CA GLU A 103 -5.51 -13.48 7.72
C GLU A 103 -5.09 -12.48 6.65
N LYS A 104 -6.03 -11.96 5.83
CA LYS A 104 -5.70 -10.95 4.81
C LYS A 104 -5.21 -9.66 5.45
N GLN A 105 -5.84 -9.22 6.53
CA GLN A 105 -5.43 -8.04 7.27
C GLN A 105 -4.03 -8.22 7.87
N LEU A 106 -3.76 -9.39 8.46
CA LEU A 106 -2.44 -9.75 8.98
C LEU A 106 -1.38 -9.81 7.88
N VAL A 107 -1.68 -10.39 6.71
CA VAL A 107 -0.77 -10.36 5.55
C VAL A 107 -0.46 -8.91 5.16
N GLY A 108 -1.47 -8.04 5.12
CA GLY A 108 -1.31 -6.61 4.85
C GLY A 108 -0.39 -5.94 5.87
N GLU A 109 -0.62 -6.18 7.15
CA GLU A 109 0.19 -5.64 8.24
C GLU A 109 1.66 -6.11 8.16
N LEU A 110 1.89 -7.41 8.01
CA LEU A 110 3.24 -7.99 7.93
C LEU A 110 3.98 -7.54 6.67
N SER A 111 3.25 -7.29 5.57
CA SER A 111 3.81 -6.71 4.35
C SER A 111 4.25 -5.24 4.50
N LEU A 112 3.96 -4.58 5.62
CA LEU A 112 4.46 -3.22 5.89
C LEU A 112 5.82 -3.23 6.60
N LEU A 113 6.13 -4.29 7.36
CA LEU A 113 7.39 -4.41 8.12
C LEU A 113 8.63 -4.47 7.20
N GLY A 114 8.46 -5.14 6.05
CA GLY A 114 9.42 -5.18 4.95
C GLY A 114 10.84 -5.64 5.32
N GLY A 115 11.76 -5.40 4.39
CA GLY A 115 13.18 -5.72 4.49
C GLY A 115 13.82 -5.76 3.11
N ASN A 116 15.14 -5.62 3.02
CA ASN A 116 15.82 -5.62 1.72
C ASN A 116 16.07 -7.03 1.18
N THR A 117 16.13 -8.02 2.07
CA THR A 117 16.35 -9.44 1.76
C THR A 117 15.33 -10.31 2.48
N VAL A 118 15.05 -11.51 1.94
CA VAL A 118 14.14 -12.50 2.56
C VAL A 118 14.48 -12.72 4.03
N LYS A 119 15.76 -12.95 4.34
CA LYS A 119 16.23 -13.15 5.73
C LYS A 119 15.92 -11.97 6.64
N SER A 120 16.18 -10.75 6.18
CA SER A 120 15.90 -9.54 6.97
C SER A 120 14.40 -9.32 7.20
N SER A 121 13.57 -9.60 6.19
CA SER A 121 12.12 -9.44 6.26
C SER A 121 11.51 -10.49 7.18
N VAL A 122 11.87 -11.76 7.01
CA VAL A 122 11.44 -12.86 7.90
C VAL A 122 11.83 -12.55 9.33
N ARG A 123 13.05 -12.06 9.58
CA ARG A 123 13.47 -11.70 10.94
C ARG A 123 12.58 -10.62 11.57
N ARG A 124 12.24 -9.57 10.82
CA ARG A 124 11.36 -8.48 11.30
C ARG A 124 9.95 -8.97 11.57
N ILE A 125 9.41 -9.78 10.66
CA ILE A 125 8.08 -10.39 10.80
C ILE A 125 8.04 -11.33 12.01
N MET A 126 9.00 -12.23 12.15
CA MET A 126 9.06 -13.17 13.28
C MET A 126 9.19 -12.46 14.62
N SER A 127 10.01 -11.41 14.71
CA SER A 127 10.13 -10.58 15.92
C SER A 127 8.89 -9.73 16.22
N HIS A 128 7.98 -9.57 15.26
CA HIS A 128 6.72 -8.88 15.44
C HIS A 128 5.60 -9.84 15.87
N ILE A 129 5.63 -11.10 15.42
CA ILE A 129 4.67 -12.15 15.79
C ILE A 129 5.00 -12.74 17.18
N LEU A 130 6.26 -13.13 17.41
CA LEU A 130 6.68 -13.87 18.60
C LEU A 130 7.78 -13.13 19.35
N SER A 131 7.68 -13.13 20.68
CA SER A 131 8.80 -12.78 21.55
C SER A 131 9.93 -13.81 21.44
N ASP A 132 11.17 -13.42 21.77
CA ASP A 132 12.31 -14.35 21.77
C ASP A 132 12.16 -15.46 22.83
N GLU A 133 11.49 -15.14 23.95
CA GLU A 133 11.16 -16.08 25.05
C GLU A 133 10.20 -17.18 24.59
N LEU A 134 9.21 -16.82 23.78
CA LEU A 134 8.28 -17.78 23.19
C LEU A 134 8.95 -18.53 22.03
N GLY A 135 9.72 -17.83 21.19
CA GLY A 135 10.40 -18.39 20.04
C GLY A 135 11.36 -19.54 20.38
N GLN A 136 11.96 -19.55 21.58
CA GLN A 136 12.80 -20.68 22.01
C GLN A 136 12.02 -21.96 22.30
N LEU A 137 10.72 -21.89 22.58
CA LEU A 137 9.85 -23.05 22.83
C LEU A 137 9.44 -23.76 21.53
N TYR A 138 9.54 -23.06 20.39
CA TYR A 138 9.23 -23.61 19.08
C TYR A 138 10.47 -24.12 18.35
N SER A 139 10.24 -25.06 17.45
CA SER A 139 11.14 -25.42 16.37
C SER A 139 10.33 -25.78 15.13
N TRP A 140 10.95 -25.81 13.96
CA TRP A 140 10.22 -26.09 12.72
C TRP A 140 9.43 -27.42 12.79
N GLU A 141 10.10 -28.52 13.14
CA GLU A 141 9.54 -29.89 13.22
C GLU A 141 9.22 -30.37 14.64
N GLY A 142 9.39 -29.54 15.67
CA GLY A 142 9.16 -29.94 17.06
C GLY A 142 10.27 -30.83 17.66
N ARG A 143 11.52 -30.67 17.20
CA ARG A 143 12.64 -31.47 17.68
C ARG A 143 12.97 -31.13 19.14
N LYS A 144 13.43 -32.14 19.90
CA LYS A 144 13.83 -32.03 21.31
C LYS A 144 12.69 -31.60 22.26
N GLY A 145 11.47 -32.07 22.01
CA GLY A 145 10.30 -31.77 22.84
C GLY A 145 9.77 -30.34 22.71
N LYS A 146 10.19 -29.62 21.64
CA LYS A 146 9.69 -28.29 21.31
C LYS A 146 8.39 -28.36 20.54
N LEU A 147 7.63 -27.29 20.56
CA LEU A 147 6.42 -27.16 19.75
C LEU A 147 6.76 -27.02 18.25
N LYS A 148 5.84 -27.46 17.40
CA LYS A 148 6.00 -27.45 15.94
C LYS A 148 5.49 -26.14 15.36
N PHE A 149 6.40 -25.37 14.76
CA PHE A 149 6.02 -24.13 14.08
C PHE A 149 5.38 -24.37 12.72
N LEU A 150 5.68 -25.49 12.04
CA LEU A 150 5.13 -25.78 10.71
C LEU A 150 3.62 -26.04 10.72
N GLU A 151 3.08 -26.52 11.85
CA GLU A 151 1.65 -26.87 11.99
C GLU A 151 0.76 -25.62 12.19
N LEU A 152 1.38 -24.47 12.48
CA LEU A 152 0.69 -23.19 12.60
C LEU A 152 0.34 -22.61 11.22
N LYS A 153 -0.57 -21.64 11.16
CA LYS A 153 -0.88 -20.92 9.90
C LYS A 153 0.17 -19.87 9.58
N PHE A 154 0.95 -19.41 10.56
CA PHE A 154 1.97 -18.36 10.37
C PHE A 154 2.93 -18.59 9.20
N PRO A 155 3.54 -19.77 8.97
CA PRO A 155 4.45 -19.98 7.83
C PRO A 155 3.81 -19.57 6.49
N SER A 156 2.55 -19.97 6.26
CA SER A 156 1.81 -19.64 5.04
C SER A 156 1.52 -18.12 4.92
N ILE A 157 1.22 -17.48 6.04
CA ILE A 157 0.93 -16.04 6.11
C ILE A 157 2.20 -15.23 5.87
N ILE A 158 3.33 -15.64 6.45
CA ILE A 158 4.64 -15.01 6.26
C ILE A 158 5.04 -15.09 4.78
N LEU A 159 4.86 -16.24 4.14
CA LEU A 159 5.14 -16.41 2.71
C LEU A 159 4.30 -15.44 1.85
N ARG A 160 2.98 -15.37 2.10
CA ARG A 160 2.07 -14.45 1.40
C ARG A 160 2.42 -12.98 1.63
N ALA A 161 2.81 -12.61 2.85
CA ALA A 161 3.25 -11.25 3.18
C ALA A 161 4.51 -10.88 2.39
N LEU A 162 5.47 -11.79 2.27
CA LEU A 162 6.68 -11.58 1.48
C LEU A 162 6.40 -11.46 -0.02
N HIS A 163 5.51 -12.29 -0.55
CA HIS A 163 5.14 -12.22 -1.97
C HIS A 163 4.41 -10.94 -2.37
N THR A 164 3.77 -10.29 -1.40
CA THR A 164 3.13 -8.98 -1.60
C THR A 164 4.18 -7.89 -1.88
N HIS A 165 5.42 -8.05 -1.41
CA HIS A 165 6.50 -7.12 -1.70
C HIS A 165 7.05 -7.30 -3.12
N LYS A 166 7.04 -6.22 -3.91
CA LYS A 166 7.58 -6.20 -5.28
C LYS A 166 9.01 -6.75 -5.41
N LYS A 167 9.86 -6.53 -4.40
CA LYS A 167 11.27 -7.01 -4.38
C LYS A 167 11.42 -8.48 -4.00
N LEU A 168 10.47 -9.03 -3.26
CA LEU A 168 10.55 -10.38 -2.67
C LEU A 168 9.48 -11.32 -3.25
N SER A 169 8.79 -10.90 -4.32
CA SER A 169 7.74 -11.68 -5.01
C SER A 169 8.24 -13.02 -5.58
N LYS A 170 9.55 -13.13 -5.82
CA LYS A 170 10.19 -14.36 -6.33
C LYS A 170 10.80 -15.23 -5.24
N ALA A 171 10.67 -14.86 -3.96
CA ALA A 171 11.20 -15.65 -2.86
C ALA A 171 10.57 -17.04 -2.87
N THR A 172 11.39 -18.08 -2.81
CA THR A 172 10.89 -19.45 -2.77
C THR A 172 10.43 -19.80 -1.37
N GLU A 173 9.49 -20.74 -1.26
CA GLU A 173 9.07 -21.28 0.04
C GLU A 173 10.27 -21.83 0.83
N PHE A 174 11.21 -22.49 0.14
CA PHE A 174 12.45 -23.00 0.73
C PHE A 174 13.32 -21.89 1.36
N GLU A 175 13.48 -20.74 0.69
CA GLU A 175 14.24 -19.61 1.25
C GLU A 175 13.59 -19.02 2.49
N VAL A 176 12.26 -18.91 2.48
CA VAL A 176 11.47 -18.41 3.61
C VAL A 176 11.54 -19.38 4.78
N GLU A 177 11.32 -20.67 4.54
CA GLU A 177 11.45 -21.74 5.53
C GLU A 177 12.85 -21.75 6.16
N ALA A 178 13.90 -21.69 5.34
CA ALA A 178 15.28 -21.66 5.84
C ALA A 178 15.53 -20.44 6.73
N ALA A 179 14.97 -19.28 6.39
CA ALA A 179 15.07 -18.08 7.21
C ALA A 179 14.29 -18.19 8.53
N ILE A 180 13.10 -18.79 8.53
CA ILE A 180 12.30 -19.04 9.73
C ILE A 180 13.03 -20.02 10.67
N LYS A 181 13.53 -21.14 10.12
CA LYS A 181 14.34 -22.13 10.85
C LYS A 181 15.53 -21.47 11.54
N GLU A 182 16.25 -20.62 10.82
CA GLU A 182 17.42 -19.93 11.34
C GLU A 182 17.03 -18.93 12.45
N TRP A 183 15.92 -18.23 12.30
CA TRP A 183 15.40 -17.32 13.33
C TRP A 183 15.06 -18.08 14.62
N LEU A 184 14.33 -19.22 14.52
CA LEU A 184 13.96 -20.06 15.66
C LEU A 184 15.20 -20.68 16.33
N ARG A 185 16.18 -21.14 15.55
CA ARG A 185 17.45 -21.68 16.07
C ARG A 185 18.18 -20.67 16.95
N HIS A 186 18.14 -19.41 16.58
CA HIS A 186 18.80 -18.33 17.31
C HIS A 186 17.96 -17.70 18.42
N ALA A 187 16.67 -18.02 18.55
CA ALA A 187 15.80 -17.45 19.59
C ALA A 187 16.35 -17.62 21.02
N PRO A 188 16.85 -18.80 21.44
CA PRO A 188 17.44 -18.95 22.78
C PRO A 188 18.65 -18.06 23.01
N GLN A 189 19.48 -17.85 21.96
CA GLN A 189 20.67 -17.01 22.05
C GLN A 189 20.32 -15.52 22.14
N ARG A 190 19.22 -15.09 21.50
CA ARG A 190 18.71 -13.72 21.59
C ARG A 190 18.04 -13.46 22.93
N CYS A 191 17.25 -14.41 23.43
CA CYS A 191 16.64 -14.36 24.76
C CYS A 191 17.70 -14.11 25.86
N LYS A 192 18.83 -14.84 25.81
CA LYS A 192 19.94 -14.64 26.76
C LYS A 192 20.63 -13.28 26.65
N ARG A 193 20.63 -12.65 25.47
CA ARG A 193 21.27 -11.33 25.24
C ARG A 193 20.33 -10.16 25.55
N GLY A 194 19.02 -10.38 25.52
CA GLY A 194 17.99 -9.37 25.78
C GLY A 194 17.65 -9.19 27.26
N GLN A 195 18.09 -10.10 28.15
CA GLN A 195 17.94 -9.92 29.59
C GLN A 195 18.95 -8.88 30.11
N PRO A 196 18.51 -7.82 30.81
CA PRO A 196 19.42 -6.93 31.53
C PRO A 196 20.00 -7.70 32.72
N GLY A 197 21.17 -8.31 32.56
CA GLY A 197 21.80 -9.12 33.63
C GLY A 197 22.90 -10.10 33.19
N CYS A 198 23.73 -9.73 32.22
CA CYS A 198 25.04 -10.35 31.99
C CYS A 198 26.11 -9.25 31.92
#